data_AF-A0A1F5Z490-F1
#
_entry.id   AF-A0A1F5Z490-F1
#
_cell.length_a   1.000
_cell.length_b   1.000
_cell.length_c   1.000
_cell.angle_alpha   90.00
_cell.angle_beta   90.00
_cell.angle_gamma   90.00
#
_symmetry.space_group_name_H-M   'P 1'
#
loop_
_entity.id
_entity.type
_entity.pdbx_description
1 polymer ?
#
loop_
_entity_poly.entity_id
_entity_poly.type
_entity_poly.pdbx_seq_one_letter_code
_entity_poly.pdbx_strand_id
1 'polypeptide(L)'
;MKILLVLIALIPLYFFRSSYLEPYDLEYVLDHYYHSQWEIPNSPWGIGDDGLYQFSGYEIARGRDPFTTSPEVPPVGKLIYGLSIQLFHNPYYVILPIYFLTLIAFYLLTKSKLAVFFLTTTPLFFKWLRSGLFSGLQP
;
A
#
# COMPACT_ATOMS: atom_id res chain seq x y z
N MET A 1 -1.88 29.11 9.24
CA MET A 1 -2.52 28.20 8.25
C MET A 1 -1.53 27.35 7.43
N LYS A 2 -0.36 27.86 7.00
CA LYS A 2 0.66 27.02 6.32
C LYS A 2 1.22 25.91 7.23
N ILE A 3 1.59 26.26 8.46
CA ILE A 3 2.07 25.31 9.49
C ILE A 3 1.04 24.21 9.76
N LEU A 4 -0.25 24.57 9.87
CA LEU A 4 -1.33 23.62 10.07
C LEU A 4 -1.39 22.57 8.96
N LEU A 5 -1.28 22.97 7.69
CA LEU A 5 -1.25 22.03 6.56
C LEU A 5 -0.04 21.10 6.59
N VAL A 6 1.13 21.60 7.01
CA VAL A 6 2.31 20.76 7.19
C VAL A 6 2.08 19.74 8.30
N LEU A 7 1.58 20.18 9.45
CA LEU A 7 1.27 19.26 10.57
C LEU A 7 0.26 18.19 10.15
N ILE A 8 -0.81 18.59 9.46
CA ILE A 8 -1.81 17.67 8.91
C ILE A 8 -1.18 16.63 7.97
N ALA A 9 -0.24 17.04 7.12
CA ALA A 9 0.43 16.13 6.20
C ALA A 9 1.41 15.17 6.92
N LEU A 10 2.04 15.62 8.01
CA LEU A 10 3.04 14.84 8.75
C LEU A 10 2.43 13.89 9.79
N ILE A 11 1.26 14.21 10.34
CA ILE A 11 0.60 13.40 11.37
C ILE A 11 0.38 11.95 10.89
N PRO A 12 -0.24 11.68 9.72
CA PRO A 12 -0.40 10.31 9.24
C PRO A 12 0.94 9.58 9.09
N LEU A 13 1.96 10.26 8.56
CA LEU A 13 3.30 9.66 8.38
C LEU A 13 3.91 9.23 9.73
N TYR A 14 3.72 10.01 10.79
CA TYR A 14 4.19 9.65 12.12
C TYR A 14 3.47 8.42 12.68
N PHE A 15 2.15 8.34 12.51
CA PHE A 15 1.34 7.21 12.99
C PHE A 15 1.64 5.91 12.22
N PHE A 16 1.94 5.99 10.92
CA PHE A 16 2.24 4.84 10.08
C PHE A 16 3.73 4.63 9.81
N ARG A 17 4.61 5.26 10.62
CA ARG A 17 6.06 5.17 10.44
C ARG A 17 6.59 3.74 10.42
N SER A 18 5.98 2.81 11.16
CA SER A 18 6.40 1.40 11.18
C SER A 18 6.31 0.78 9.79
N SER A 19 5.22 1.02 9.05
CA SER A 19 5.07 0.53 7.67
C SER A 19 6.16 1.04 6.73
N TYR A 20 6.75 2.21 6.99
CA TYR A 20 7.82 2.77 6.14
C TYR A 20 9.23 2.42 6.63
N LEU A 21 9.38 1.90 7.85
CA LEU A 21 10.68 1.60 8.46
C LEU A 21 10.96 0.10 8.51
N GLU A 22 9.92 -0.74 8.54
CA GLU A 22 10.05 -2.18 8.50
C GLU A 22 10.39 -2.64 7.06
N PRO A 23 11.47 -3.42 6.88
CA PRO A 23 11.80 -3.97 5.58
C PRO A 23 10.78 -5.03 5.17
N TYR A 24 10.56 -5.17 3.87
CA TYR A 24 9.70 -6.19 3.31
C TYR A 24 10.34 -7.58 3.46
N ASP A 25 9.70 -8.45 4.24
CA ASP A 25 10.11 -9.84 4.37
C ASP A 25 9.61 -10.65 3.16
N LEU A 26 10.45 -10.69 2.13
CA LEU A 26 10.13 -11.37 0.89
C LEU A 26 9.99 -12.88 1.10
N GLU A 27 10.82 -13.49 1.95
CA GLU A 27 10.80 -14.93 2.19
C GLU A 27 9.49 -15.33 2.86
N TYR A 28 9.09 -14.59 3.90
CA TYR A 28 7.80 -14.77 4.56
C TYR A 28 6.62 -14.65 3.58
N VAL A 29 6.60 -13.60 2.74
CA VAL A 29 5.46 -13.39 1.83
C VAL A 29 5.40 -14.44 0.72
N LEU A 30 6.56 -14.89 0.22
CA LEU A 30 6.63 -16.00 -0.73
C LEU A 30 6.07 -17.29 -0.12
N ASP A 31 6.58 -17.66 1.06
CA ASP A 31 6.12 -18.83 1.78
C ASP A 31 4.61 -18.76 2.06
N HIS A 32 4.13 -17.61 2.52
CA HIS A 32 2.70 -17.39 2.77
C HIS A 32 1.88 -17.55 1.49
N TYR A 33 2.30 -16.96 0.37
CA TYR A 33 1.58 -17.09 -0.90
C TYR A 33 1.50 -18.54 -1.39
N TYR A 34 2.62 -19.27 -1.41
CA TYR A 34 2.67 -20.63 -1.93
C TYR A 34 1.91 -21.64 -1.06
N HIS A 35 1.71 -21.32 0.22
CA HIS A 35 0.85 -22.08 1.11
C HIS A 35 -0.59 -21.57 1.16
N SER A 36 -0.94 -20.48 0.46
CA SER A 36 -2.26 -19.84 0.56
C SER A 36 -3.34 -20.48 -0.31
N GLN A 37 -4.58 -20.00 -0.14
CA GLN A 37 -5.74 -20.36 -0.96
C GLN A 37 -5.60 -20.05 -2.46
N TRP A 38 -4.62 -19.22 -2.85
CA TRP A 38 -4.38 -18.87 -4.26
C TRP A 38 -3.53 -19.90 -5.00
N GLU A 39 -2.74 -20.69 -4.27
CA GLU A 39 -1.91 -21.76 -4.85
C GLU A 39 -2.48 -23.14 -4.50
N ILE A 40 -2.95 -23.33 -3.26
CA ILE A 40 -3.45 -24.61 -2.75
C ILE A 40 -4.97 -24.53 -2.51
N PRO A 41 -5.79 -25.30 -3.26
CA PRO A 41 -7.22 -25.37 -3.01
C PRO A 41 -7.54 -25.83 -1.58
N ASN A 42 -8.44 -25.10 -0.91
CA ASN A 42 -8.83 -25.32 0.50
C ASN A 42 -7.67 -25.22 1.51
N SER A 43 -6.64 -24.41 1.22
CA SER A 43 -5.60 -24.15 2.21
C SER A 43 -6.20 -23.59 3.51
N PRO A 44 -5.75 -24.05 4.69
CA PRO A 44 -6.07 -23.41 5.95
C PRO A 44 -5.39 -22.03 6.10
N TRP A 45 -4.42 -21.69 5.24
CA TRP A 45 -3.68 -20.44 5.29
C TRP A 45 -4.31 -19.44 4.33
N GLY A 46 -4.80 -18.34 4.88
CA GLY A 46 -5.39 -17.25 4.11
C GLY A 46 -4.40 -16.11 3.93
N ILE A 47 -4.04 -15.79 2.70
CA ILE A 47 -3.36 -14.52 2.40
C ILE A 47 -4.40 -13.45 2.07
N GLY A 48 -4.23 -12.26 2.64
CA GLY A 48 -5.05 -11.09 2.34
C GLY A 48 -4.64 -10.41 1.03
N ASP A 49 -5.53 -9.56 0.51
CA ASP A 49 -5.31 -8.74 -0.68
C ASP A 49 -4.03 -7.91 -0.61
N ASP A 50 -3.65 -7.43 0.58
CA ASP A 50 -2.43 -6.66 0.78
C ASP A 50 -1.17 -7.49 0.49
N GLY A 51 -1.07 -8.70 1.03
CA GLY A 51 0.04 -9.62 0.76
C GLY A 51 0.03 -10.10 -0.68
N LEU A 52 -1.16 -10.46 -1.20
CA LEU A 52 -1.33 -10.93 -2.58
C LEU A 52 -0.89 -9.88 -3.61
N TYR A 53 -1.28 -8.61 -3.44
CA TYR A 53 -0.94 -7.56 -4.40
C TYR A 53 0.52 -7.15 -4.31
N GLN A 54 1.13 -7.22 -3.13
CA GLN A 54 2.58 -7.01 -2.97
C GLN A 54 3.37 -8.12 -3.67
N PHE A 55 3.01 -9.39 -3.43
CA PHE A 55 3.62 -10.54 -4.10
C PHE A 55 3.44 -10.50 -5.61
N SER A 56 2.19 -10.38 -6.08
CA SER A 56 1.88 -10.31 -7.51
C SER A 56 2.58 -9.12 -8.16
N GLY A 57 2.61 -7.97 -7.49
CA GLY A 57 3.35 -6.80 -7.94
C GLY A 57 4.83 -7.06 -8.12
N TYR A 58 5.47 -7.68 -7.13
CA TYR A 58 6.88 -8.05 -7.17
C TYR A 58 7.20 -8.98 -8.34
N GLU A 59 6.38 -10.00 -8.57
CA GLU A 59 6.54 -10.92 -9.70
C GLU A 59 6.35 -10.23 -11.06
N ILE A 60 5.33 -9.38 -11.20
CA ILE A 60 5.10 -8.58 -12.42
C ILE A 60 6.30 -7.69 -12.71
N ALA A 61 6.85 -7.03 -11.68
CA ALA A 61 8.03 -6.19 -11.82
C ALA A 61 9.29 -6.99 -12.25
N ARG A 62 9.31 -8.32 -12.09
CA ARG A 62 10.36 -9.22 -12.59
C ARG A 62 10.08 -9.79 -13.99
N GLY A 63 9.00 -9.35 -14.62
CA GLY A 63 8.62 -9.78 -15.97
C GLY A 63 7.67 -10.97 -16.02
N ARG A 64 7.06 -11.36 -14.89
CA ARG A 64 5.98 -12.35 -14.90
C ARG A 64 4.72 -11.77 -15.54
N ASP A 65 3.94 -12.62 -16.19
CA ASP A 65 2.67 -12.24 -16.79
C ASP A 65 1.65 -11.80 -15.69
N PRO A 66 1.10 -10.56 -15.78
CA PRO A 66 0.17 -10.02 -14.79
C PRO A 66 -1.14 -10.79 -14.64
N PHE A 67 -1.51 -11.64 -15.59
CA PHE A 67 -2.76 -12.40 -15.54
C PHE A 67 -2.62 -13.78 -14.87
N THR A 68 -1.42 -14.15 -14.39
CA THR A 68 -1.17 -15.50 -13.85
C THR A 68 -1.53 -15.64 -12.37
N THR A 69 -1.28 -14.63 -11.54
CA THR A 69 -1.45 -14.73 -10.07
C THR A 69 -2.81 -14.21 -9.59
N SER A 70 -3.27 -13.10 -10.16
CA SER A 70 -4.46 -12.38 -9.70
C SER A 70 -4.99 -11.54 -10.88
N PRO A 71 -5.71 -12.14 -11.84
CA PRO A 71 -6.21 -11.41 -13.01
C PRO A 71 -7.37 -10.45 -12.69
N GLU A 72 -7.98 -10.54 -11.51
CA GLU A 72 -9.18 -9.79 -11.12
C GLU A 72 -8.94 -8.31 -10.83
N VAL A 73 -7.71 -7.91 -10.50
CA VAL A 73 -7.35 -6.51 -10.24
C VAL A 73 -6.34 -6.00 -11.28
N PRO A 74 -6.55 -4.78 -11.83
CA PRO A 74 -5.66 -4.19 -12.82
C PRO A 74 -4.17 -4.16 -12.39
N PRO A 75 -3.24 -4.38 -13.32
CA PRO A 75 -1.83 -4.60 -12.99
C PRO A 75 -1.09 -3.35 -12.50
N VAL A 76 -1.54 -2.14 -12.87
CA VAL A 76 -0.81 -0.89 -12.58
C VAL A 76 -0.59 -0.68 -11.08
N GLY A 77 -1.62 -0.91 -10.26
CA GLY A 77 -1.50 -0.76 -8.80
C GLY A 77 -0.52 -1.77 -8.19
N LYS A 78 -0.51 -3.00 -8.68
CA LYS A 78 0.40 -4.06 -8.23
C LYS A 78 1.84 -3.75 -8.65
N LEU A 79 2.04 -3.34 -9.90
CA LEU A 79 3.35 -2.98 -10.42
C LEU A 79 4.00 -1.86 -9.60
N ILE A 80 3.22 -0.87 -9.16
CA ILE A 80 3.68 0.20 -8.29
C ILE A 80 4.28 -0.37 -6.98
N TYR A 81 3.60 -1.32 -6.32
CA TYR A 81 4.13 -2.01 -5.15
C TYR A 81 5.38 -2.82 -5.47
N GLY A 82 5.37 -3.58 -6.56
CA GLY A 82 6.51 -4.39 -6.99
C GLY A 82 7.78 -3.59 -7.23
N LEU A 83 7.67 -2.47 -7.93
CA LEU A 83 8.78 -1.54 -8.15
C LEU A 83 9.28 -0.95 -6.83
N SER A 84 8.39 -0.63 -5.90
CA SER A 84 8.77 -0.14 -4.57
C SER A 84 9.55 -1.20 -3.78
N ILE A 85 9.12 -2.46 -3.83
CA ILE A 85 9.82 -3.59 -3.20
C ILE A 85 11.21 -3.75 -3.83
N GLN A 86 11.33 -3.75 -5.16
CA GLN A 86 12.62 -3.93 -5.84
C GLN A 86 13.61 -2.79 -5.56
N LEU A 87 13.14 -1.54 -5.55
CA LEU A 87 13.99 -0.37 -5.41
C LEU A 87 14.36 -0.09 -3.95
N PHE A 88 13.42 -0.27 -3.03
CA PHE A 88 13.54 0.21 -1.65
C PHE A 88 13.44 -0.90 -0.60
N HIS A 89 13.23 -2.16 -1.01
CA HIS A 89 12.95 -3.27 -0.10
C HIS A 89 11.76 -2.97 0.84
N ASN A 90 10.81 -2.15 0.38
CA ASN A 90 9.60 -1.83 1.13
C ASN A 90 8.48 -1.41 0.14
N PRO A 91 7.29 -2.03 0.22
CA PRO A 91 6.19 -1.79 -0.72
C PRO A 91 5.54 -0.41 -0.57
N TYR A 92 5.66 0.24 0.59
CA TYR A 92 4.88 1.43 0.93
C TYR A 92 5.57 2.75 0.59
N TYR A 93 6.86 2.76 0.26
CA TYR A 93 7.56 4.02 -0.09
C TYR A 93 6.91 4.75 -1.27
N VAL A 94 6.40 4.02 -2.26
CA VAL A 94 5.73 4.62 -3.43
C VAL A 94 4.37 5.26 -3.10
N ILE A 95 3.77 4.93 -1.95
CA ILE A 95 2.53 5.59 -1.49
C ILE A 95 2.80 7.03 -1.08
N LEU A 96 3.99 7.36 -0.56
CA LEU A 96 4.35 8.70 -0.11
C LEU A 96 4.22 9.77 -1.21
N PRO A 97 4.84 9.63 -2.40
CA PRO A 97 4.66 10.61 -3.47
C PRO A 97 3.20 10.68 -3.93
N ILE A 98 2.48 9.55 -4.01
CA ILE A 98 1.06 9.56 -4.39
C ILE A 98 0.23 10.33 -3.37
N TYR A 99 0.46 10.11 -2.08
CA TYR A 99 -0.16 10.84 -0.98
C TYR A 99 0.01 12.36 -1.12
N PHE A 100 1.26 12.83 -1.29
CA PHE A 100 1.51 14.26 -1.45
C PHE A 100 0.89 14.82 -2.73
N LEU A 101 0.95 14.08 -3.84
CA LEU A 101 0.31 14.48 -5.10
C LEU A 101 -1.21 14.58 -4.95
N THR A 102 -1.84 13.67 -4.23
CA THR A 102 -3.28 13.73 -3.93
C THR A 102 -3.61 14.97 -3.11
N LEU A 103 -2.83 15.31 -2.09
CA LEU A 103 -3.04 16.53 -1.29
C LEU A 103 -2.89 17.80 -2.13
N ILE A 104 -1.85 17.85 -2.98
CA ILE A 104 -1.60 18.97 -3.89
C ILE A 104 -2.75 19.09 -4.89
N ALA A 105 -3.15 18.00 -5.54
CA ALA A 105 -4.25 17.98 -6.49
C ALA A 105 -5.56 18.46 -5.85
N PHE A 106 -5.88 17.96 -4.66
CA PHE A 106 -7.09 18.36 -3.95
C PHE A 106 -7.07 19.84 -3.54
N TYR A 107 -5.91 20.35 -3.12
CA TYR A 107 -5.73 21.77 -2.87
C TYR A 107 -5.91 22.61 -4.14
N LEU A 108 -5.35 22.17 -5.27
CA LEU A 108 -5.46 22.88 -6.55
C LEU A 108 -6.88 22.90 -7.09
N LEU A 109 -7.66 21.84 -6.89
CA LEU A 109 -9.06 21.71 -7.33
C LEU A 109 -9.99 22.57 -6.47
N THR A 110 -9.86 22.48 -5.15
CA THR A 110 -10.79 23.16 -4.23
C THR A 110 -10.40 24.60 -3.93
N LYS A 111 -9.11 24.94 -4.10
CA LYS A 111 -8.46 26.15 -3.57
C LYS A 111 -8.71 26.38 -2.07
N SER A 112 -9.21 25.37 -1.36
CA SER A 112 -9.68 25.47 0.02
C SER A 112 -8.82 24.61 0.94
N LYS A 113 -8.22 25.26 1.93
CA LYS A 113 -7.41 24.58 2.94
C LYS A 113 -8.26 23.77 3.92
N LEU A 114 -9.52 24.17 4.10
CA LEU A 114 -10.49 23.46 4.93
C LEU A 114 -10.89 22.12 4.29
N ALA A 115 -11.05 22.10 2.97
CA ALA A 115 -11.36 20.86 2.24
C ALA A 115 -10.21 19.85 2.36
N VAL A 116 -8.96 20.31 2.19
CA VAL A 116 -7.76 19.46 2.39
C VAL A 116 -7.70 18.91 3.81
N PHE A 117 -7.99 19.74 4.82
CA PHE A 117 -8.08 19.29 6.21
C PHE A 117 -9.10 18.16 6.36
N PHE A 118 -10.34 18.36 5.90
CA PHE A 118 -11.36 17.32 6.00
C PHE A 118 -10.96 16.02 5.32
N LEU A 119 -10.40 16.08 4.11
CA LEU A 119 -9.89 14.91 3.39
C LEU A 119 -8.88 14.13 4.24
N THR A 120 -7.87 14.83 4.76
CA THR A 120 -6.80 14.22 5.56
C THR A 120 -7.27 13.62 6.87
N THR A 121 -8.35 14.16 7.45
CA THR A 121 -8.94 13.65 8.69
C THR A 121 -9.97 12.56 8.47
N THR A 122 -10.34 12.25 7.22
CA THR A 122 -11.32 11.19 6.97
C THR A 122 -10.76 9.82 7.33
N PRO A 123 -11.54 8.95 7.99
CA PRO A 123 -11.13 7.58 8.28
C PRO A 123 -10.75 6.78 7.03
N LEU A 124 -11.36 7.11 5.88
CA LEU A 124 -11.03 6.50 4.58
C LEU A 124 -9.61 6.82 4.14
N PHE A 125 -9.19 8.07 4.28
CA PHE A 125 -7.84 8.48 3.91
C PHE A 125 -6.79 7.88 4.85
N PHE A 126 -7.10 7.79 6.15
CA PHE A 126 -6.28 7.05 7.10
C PHE A 126 -6.19 5.56 6.76
N LYS A 127 -7.31 4.93 6.40
CA LYS A 127 -7.31 3.51 5.98
C LYS A 127 -6.46 3.30 4.73
N TRP A 128 -6.49 4.23 3.79
CA TRP A 128 -5.71 4.17 2.56
C TRP A 128 -4.20 4.33 2.81
N LEU A 129 -3.81 5.20 3.74
CA LEU A 129 -2.41 5.30 4.18
C LEU A 129 -1.98 4.08 5.01
N ARG A 130 -2.95 3.46 5.69
CA ARG A 130 -2.77 2.26 6.52
C ARG A 130 -2.75 0.96 5.73
N SER A 131 -3.29 0.87 4.52
CA SER A 131 -3.62 -0.41 3.84
C SER A 131 -2.40 -1.18 3.32
N GLY A 132 -1.53 -1.48 4.28
CA GLY A 132 -0.51 -2.49 4.40
C GLY A 132 -0.46 -3.10 5.81
N LEU A 133 -1.55 -3.02 6.59
CA LEU A 133 -1.53 -3.37 8.01
C LEU A 133 -2.82 -4.05 8.51
N PHE A 134 -3.38 -4.96 7.70
CA PHE A 134 -4.34 -5.98 8.17
C PHE A 134 -4.35 -7.23 7.27
N SER A 135 -3.29 -8.03 7.33
CA SER A 135 -3.36 -9.49 7.11
C SER A 135 -2.48 -10.32 8.07
N GLY A 136 -1.86 -9.70 9.08
CA GLY A 136 -0.95 -10.40 10.01
C GLY A 136 -1.46 -10.62 11.44
N LEU A 137 -2.73 -10.29 11.75
CA LEU A 137 -3.29 -10.52 13.09
C LEU A 137 -4.72 -11.09 13.01
N GLN A 138 -4.80 -12.33 12.57
CA GLN A 138 -5.68 -13.31 13.19
C GLN A 138 -4.81 -14.54 13.54
N PRO A 139 -5.05 -15.17 14.70
CA PRO A 139 -4.17 -16.21 15.26
C PRO A 139 -4.00 -17.42 14.35
#